data_AF-A0A6N7E260-F1
#
_entry.id   AF-A0A6N7E260-F1
#
_cell.length_a   1.000
_cell.length_b   1.000
_cell.length_c   1.000
_cell.angle_alpha   90.00
_cell.angle_beta   90.00
_cell.angle_gamma   90.00
#
_symmetry.space_group_name_H-M   'P 1'
#
loop_
_entity.id
_entity.type
_entity.pdbx_description
1 polymer ?
#
loop_
_entity_poly.entity_id
_entity_poly.type
_entity_poly.pdbx_seq_one_letter_code
_entity_poly.pdbx_strand_id
1 'polypeptide(L)'
;MSNTRIWVYLIIASTMLMVVSGSLFVSFQHWVVKESPNAVSVIESIIPRSSTQNTLQVASAPVQSHRVMLSTAWDNKDAENKSPNTKADTVETSESPAPQVVKTHITTNVATRVSSMPNPVIKTYSTPQPERLDLVQASDTPASFSARPAVLTIEKPQKNTLSHNHASKLTPSFVIYQDELVVEFPKAIATTQNIKKAVTRLLLSHHLVRDGNLLSDKHLDYTNRPYFYRKVLDENKQPIRYPKQAYDYINYLMNASVEEVKDEDGEFVEVHIPLHESGLKGPAKTYRAIVNTYASKFDINPALVYAVMETESGFNPKAVSSSNAIGLMQLKPDTAGKDVYQYIDQKPGQPSKWDLFDSEKNIRMGIAYLSLLKHDYLSDIRNDKIKQMVTISSYNGGIKTVLGLFGKTPDKAIARLNRLNPKQVYRTLRYQHQSDETRRYLDKVLRAESRYKALLDDA
;
A
#
# COMPACT_ATOMS: atom_id res chain seq x y z
N MET A 1 28.48 -7.07 44.97
CA MET A 1 27.25 -7.64 44.36
C MET A 1 27.64 -8.90 43.62
N SER A 2 26.94 -10.02 43.76
CA SER A 2 27.39 -11.32 43.26
C SER A 2 27.20 -11.51 41.74
N ASN A 3 28.13 -12.25 41.12
CA ASN A 3 28.18 -12.51 39.67
C ASN A 3 26.93 -13.22 39.09
N THR A 4 26.06 -13.78 39.94
CA THR A 4 24.79 -14.40 39.55
C THR A 4 23.80 -13.45 38.85
N ARG A 5 23.87 -12.13 39.08
CA ARG A 5 22.96 -11.18 38.40
C ARG A 5 23.33 -10.84 36.96
N ILE A 6 24.61 -10.93 36.58
CA ILE A 6 25.07 -10.54 35.24
C ILE A 6 24.61 -11.55 34.17
N TRP A 7 24.63 -12.84 34.49
CA TRP A 7 24.20 -13.90 33.57
C TRP A 7 22.70 -13.89 33.25
N VAL A 8 21.84 -13.51 34.21
CA VAL A 8 20.39 -13.45 33.99
C VAL A 8 20.01 -12.38 32.96
N TYR A 9 20.68 -11.22 32.97
CA TYR A 9 20.42 -10.17 31.97
C TYR A 9 20.95 -10.53 30.57
N LEU A 10 22.05 -11.27 30.46
CA LEU A 10 22.56 -11.75 29.16
C LEU A 10 21.64 -12.79 28.51
N ILE A 11 21.03 -13.68 29.28
CA ILE A 11 20.10 -14.69 28.76
C ILE A 11 18.76 -14.07 28.30
N ILE A 12 18.28 -13.03 29.00
CA ILE A 12 17.07 -12.30 28.61
C ILE A 12 17.32 -11.41 27.37
N ALA A 13 18.51 -10.80 27.25
CA ALA A 13 18.90 -10.04 26.06
C ALA A 13 19.04 -10.94 24.82
N SER A 14 19.57 -12.16 24.97
CA SER A 14 19.71 -13.12 23.88
C SER A 14 18.36 -13.65 23.36
N THR A 15 17.40 -13.92 24.26
CA THR A 15 16.08 -14.45 23.88
C THR A 15 15.16 -13.42 23.19
N MET A 16 15.40 -12.11 23.36
CA MET A 16 14.72 -11.07 22.58
C MET A 16 15.32 -10.82 21.18
N LEU A 17 16.45 -11.45 20.81
CA LEU A 17 17.16 -11.13 19.57
C LEU A 17 17.37 -12.31 18.59
N MET A 18 16.60 -13.40 18.69
CA MET A 18 16.58 -14.45 17.65
C MET A 18 15.18 -15.05 17.42
N VAL A 19 14.46 -14.49 16.44
CA VAL A 19 13.40 -15.21 15.69
C VAL A 19 13.75 -15.16 14.20
N VAL A 20 14.93 -15.68 13.85
CA VAL A 20 15.34 -15.97 12.46
C VAL A 20 16.07 -17.31 12.43
N SER A 21 15.54 -18.27 11.67
CA SER A 21 16.08 -19.62 11.40
C SER A 21 16.25 -20.58 12.60
N GLY A 22 15.45 -21.65 12.64
CA GLY A 22 15.40 -22.60 13.75
C GLY A 22 16.64 -23.49 13.97
N SER A 23 17.60 -23.52 13.04
CA SER A 23 18.80 -24.35 13.15
C SER A 23 19.79 -23.86 14.22
N LEU A 24 19.87 -22.55 14.46
CA LEU A 24 20.78 -21.99 15.48
C LEU A 24 20.32 -22.30 16.92
N PHE A 25 19.02 -22.40 17.14
CA PHE A 25 18.43 -22.66 18.46
C PHE A 25 18.78 -24.07 18.99
N VAL A 26 18.77 -25.08 18.12
CA VAL A 26 19.06 -26.48 18.49
C VAL A 26 20.53 -26.68 18.87
N SER A 27 21.45 -26.00 18.17
CA SER A 27 22.88 -25.99 18.51
C SER A 27 23.16 -25.26 19.83
N PHE A 28 22.46 -24.15 20.10
CA PHE A 28 22.55 -23.45 21.37
C PHE A 28 22.05 -24.30 22.55
N GLN A 29 20.92 -25.00 22.41
CA GLN A 29 20.43 -25.90 23.46
C GLN A 29 21.41 -27.05 23.75
N HIS A 30 21.99 -27.68 22.73
CA HIS A 30 23.02 -28.71 22.94
C HIS A 30 24.27 -28.17 23.65
N TRP A 31 24.69 -26.93 23.35
CA TRP A 31 25.82 -26.30 24.01
C TRP A 31 25.52 -25.98 25.49
N VAL A 32 24.35 -25.40 25.80
CA VAL A 32 23.94 -25.09 27.18
C VAL A 32 23.79 -26.35 28.05
N VAL A 33 23.25 -27.43 27.49
CA VAL A 33 23.12 -28.72 28.21
C VAL A 33 24.50 -29.37 28.47
N LYS A 34 25.46 -29.18 27.55
CA LYS A 34 26.82 -29.71 27.68
C LYS A 34 27.64 -28.96 28.75
N GLU A 35 27.50 -27.64 28.81
CA GLU A 35 28.35 -26.78 29.64
C GLU A 35 27.80 -26.52 31.06
N SER A 36 26.62 -27.06 31.43
CA SER A 36 26.04 -26.90 32.78
C SER A 36 25.19 -28.11 33.24
N PRO A 37 25.81 -29.26 33.58
CA PRO A 37 25.08 -30.49 33.93
C PRO A 37 24.13 -30.39 35.14
N ASN A 38 24.34 -29.41 36.03
CA ASN A 38 23.61 -29.29 37.30
C ASN A 38 22.47 -28.24 37.27
N ALA A 39 22.07 -27.72 36.10
CA ALA A 39 21.04 -26.69 35.97
C ALA A 39 19.60 -27.21 35.74
N VAL A 40 19.38 -28.53 35.78
CA VAL A 40 18.11 -29.18 35.37
C VAL A 40 17.13 -29.34 36.55
N SER A 41 16.76 -28.25 37.23
CA SER A 41 15.80 -28.32 38.36
C SER A 41 14.87 -27.12 38.55
N VAL A 42 14.82 -26.14 37.63
CA VAL A 42 14.04 -24.89 37.83
C VAL A 42 13.04 -24.58 36.68
N ILE A 43 12.89 -25.45 35.68
CA ILE A 43 12.01 -25.17 34.50
C ILE A 43 11.02 -26.32 34.19
N GLU A 44 10.35 -26.87 35.22
CA GLU A 44 9.25 -27.84 35.05
C GLU A 44 7.91 -27.43 35.70
N SER A 45 7.78 -26.20 36.24
CA SER A 45 6.61 -25.80 37.04
C SER A 45 5.60 -24.87 36.36
N ILE A 46 5.73 -24.55 35.06
CA ILE A 46 4.78 -23.67 34.36
C ILE A 46 4.38 -24.23 32.97
N ILE A 47 3.07 -24.49 32.81
CA ILE A 47 2.31 -24.89 31.60
C ILE A 47 2.34 -26.41 31.25
N PRO A 48 1.17 -27.07 31.08
CA PRO A 48 1.05 -28.52 30.92
C PRO A 48 1.37 -29.05 29.50
N ARG A 49 1.72 -30.34 29.45
CA ARG A 49 1.93 -31.12 28.21
C ARG A 49 0.62 -31.32 27.45
N SER A 50 0.66 -31.16 26.13
CA SER A 50 -0.12 -31.99 25.21
C SER A 50 0.79 -32.49 24.08
N SER A 51 0.69 -33.78 23.79
CA SER A 51 1.61 -34.51 22.91
C SER A 51 0.91 -34.97 21.64
N THR A 52 1.40 -34.54 20.49
CA THR A 52 1.56 -35.40 19.30
C THR A 52 2.53 -34.72 18.34
N GLN A 53 3.64 -35.37 18.04
CA GLN A 53 4.48 -34.98 16.91
C GLN A 53 3.74 -35.29 15.61
N ASN A 54 3.76 -34.37 14.65
CA ASN A 54 3.73 -34.74 13.24
C ASN A 54 4.52 -33.72 12.41
N THR A 55 5.22 -34.26 11.42
CA THR A 55 6.36 -33.62 10.75
C THR A 55 5.92 -32.50 9.80
N LEU A 56 6.41 -31.27 10.00
CA LEU A 56 6.25 -30.19 9.02
C LEU A 56 7.29 -30.32 7.89
N GLN A 57 6.89 -30.99 6.81
CA GLN A 57 7.41 -30.64 5.49
C GLN A 57 7.08 -29.16 5.23
N VAL A 58 8.05 -28.40 4.72
CA VAL A 58 7.78 -27.07 4.13
C VAL A 58 7.14 -27.30 2.76
N ALA A 59 5.88 -27.69 2.77
CA ALA A 59 5.01 -27.64 1.60
C ALA A 59 4.46 -26.21 1.50
N SER A 60 4.68 -25.58 0.34
CA SER A 60 3.92 -24.42 -0.10
C SER A 60 2.46 -24.84 -0.30
N ALA A 61 1.67 -24.82 0.78
CA ALA A 61 0.26 -25.17 0.71
C ALA A 61 -0.48 -24.14 -0.16
N PRO A 62 -1.19 -24.55 -1.23
CA PRO A 62 -2.09 -23.64 -1.92
C PRO A 62 -3.20 -23.23 -0.95
N VAL A 63 -3.62 -21.96 -1.01
CA VAL A 63 -4.82 -21.50 -0.31
C VAL A 63 -5.98 -22.35 -0.81
N GLN A 64 -6.64 -23.11 0.08
CA GLN A 64 -7.82 -23.87 -0.28
C GLN A 64 -8.93 -22.92 -0.71
N SER A 65 -9.20 -22.85 -2.01
CA SER A 65 -10.23 -22.00 -2.59
C SER A 65 -11.64 -22.49 -2.25
N HIS A 66 -12.08 -22.18 -1.03
CA HIS A 66 -13.49 -22.22 -0.65
C HIS A 66 -14.18 -21.05 -1.36
N ARG A 67 -14.60 -21.27 -2.61
CA ARG A 67 -15.28 -20.26 -3.43
C ARG A 67 -16.48 -19.70 -2.66
N VAL A 68 -16.35 -18.47 -2.16
CA VAL A 68 -17.44 -17.83 -1.42
C VAL A 68 -18.58 -17.55 -2.40
N MET A 69 -19.74 -18.14 -2.13
CA MET A 69 -20.91 -17.99 -3.00
C MET A 69 -21.39 -16.53 -2.99
N LEU A 70 -21.48 -15.93 -4.18
CA LEU A 70 -21.98 -14.57 -4.42
C LEU A 70 -23.32 -14.25 -3.75
N SER A 71 -24.16 -15.25 -3.48
CA SER A 71 -25.41 -15.09 -2.74
C SER A 71 -25.19 -14.56 -1.32
N THR A 72 -24.14 -14.96 -0.61
CA THR A 72 -23.94 -14.52 0.79
C THR A 72 -23.66 -13.02 0.89
N ALA A 73 -22.87 -12.47 -0.04
CA ALA A 73 -22.62 -11.04 -0.14
C ALA A 73 -23.83 -10.25 -0.71
N TRP A 74 -24.76 -10.93 -1.38
CA TRP A 74 -25.99 -10.34 -1.91
C TRP A 74 -27.12 -10.29 -0.86
N ASP A 75 -27.17 -11.29 0.01
CA ASP A 75 -28.24 -11.53 0.99
C ASP A 75 -27.98 -10.92 2.38
N ASN A 76 -26.81 -10.34 2.61
CA ASN A 76 -26.57 -9.45 3.76
C ASN A 76 -27.54 -8.26 3.72
N LYS A 77 -28.69 -8.41 4.39
CA LYS A 77 -29.66 -7.37 4.70
C LYS A 77 -29.27 -6.67 6.01
N ASP A 78 -29.51 -5.38 6.07
CA ASP A 78 -29.72 -4.67 7.33
C ASP A 78 -31.00 -5.21 8.00
N ALA A 79 -30.81 -6.04 9.03
CA ALA A 79 -31.83 -6.50 9.97
C ALA A 79 -31.07 -6.96 11.25
N GLU A 80 -31.43 -6.59 12.48
CA GLU A 80 -32.66 -5.96 12.97
C GLU A 80 -32.37 -4.90 14.04
N ASN A 81 -33.29 -3.93 14.18
CA ASN A 81 -33.68 -3.51 15.52
C ASN A 81 -35.20 -3.29 15.56
N LYS A 82 -35.94 -4.39 15.76
CA LYS A 82 -37.23 -4.44 16.46
C LYS A 82 -37.65 -5.90 16.67
N SER A 83 -37.60 -6.35 17.92
CA SER A 83 -38.00 -7.70 18.35
C SER A 83 -39.53 -7.92 18.23
N PRO A 84 -40.01 -9.17 18.17
CA PRO A 84 -41.35 -9.50 17.62
C PRO A 84 -42.41 -9.75 18.69
N ASN A 85 -43.68 -9.91 18.26
CA ASN A 85 -44.61 -10.79 18.98
C ASN A 85 -45.67 -11.47 18.07
N THR A 86 -45.27 -12.63 17.53
CA THR A 86 -45.96 -13.94 17.51
C THR A 86 -47.47 -14.12 17.24
N LYS A 87 -47.74 -15.18 16.43
CA LYS A 87 -48.95 -16.02 16.26
C LYS A 87 -50.03 -15.55 15.26
N ALA A 88 -50.71 -16.43 14.52
CA ALA A 88 -50.43 -17.79 14.02
C ALA A 88 -51.61 -18.18 13.08
N ASP A 89 -51.36 -18.58 11.84
CA ASP A 89 -52.41 -18.98 10.89
C ASP A 89 -52.49 -20.49 10.69
N THR A 90 -53.72 -21.01 10.61
CA THR A 90 -54.03 -22.41 10.31
C THR A 90 -55.16 -22.51 9.28
N VAL A 91 -54.78 -22.78 8.02
CA VAL A 91 -55.40 -23.75 7.08
C VAL A 91 -56.89 -23.55 6.62
N GLU A 92 -57.01 -23.37 5.29
CA GLU A 92 -58.04 -23.83 4.32
C GLU A 92 -59.42 -23.15 4.06
N THR A 93 -59.55 -22.78 2.77
CA THR A 93 -60.67 -22.95 1.81
C THR A 93 -62.01 -22.20 1.89
N SER A 94 -62.22 -21.45 0.79
CA SER A 94 -63.38 -21.49 -0.13
C SER A 94 -64.52 -20.45 -0.02
N GLU A 95 -64.81 -19.94 -1.22
CA GLU A 95 -66.08 -19.39 -1.75
C GLU A 95 -66.64 -18.00 -1.36
N SER A 96 -67.10 -17.33 -2.42
CA SER A 96 -67.90 -16.09 -2.47
C SER A 96 -69.40 -16.46 -2.47
N PRO A 97 -70.38 -15.53 -2.34
CA PRO A 97 -70.36 -14.13 -2.79
C PRO A 97 -70.97 -13.08 -1.83
N ALA A 98 -70.90 -11.81 -2.22
CA ALA A 98 -71.62 -10.67 -1.61
C ALA A 98 -73.15 -10.74 -1.88
N PRO A 99 -74.04 -10.01 -1.16
CA PRO A 99 -74.20 -8.56 -1.44
C PRO A 99 -74.81 -7.63 -0.32
N GLN A 100 -74.85 -6.32 -0.65
CA GLN A 100 -75.74 -5.22 -0.16
C GLN A 100 -75.66 -4.58 1.26
N VAL A 101 -75.14 -3.34 1.27
CA VAL A 101 -75.71 -2.08 1.82
C VAL A 101 -76.75 -2.10 2.96
N VAL A 102 -76.42 -1.47 4.11
CA VAL A 102 -77.31 -0.57 4.90
C VAL A 102 -76.47 0.56 5.55
N LYS A 103 -77.05 1.76 5.72
CA LYS A 103 -76.46 2.95 6.37
C LYS A 103 -76.81 3.03 7.87
N THR A 104 -75.94 3.64 8.69
CA THR A 104 -76.36 4.38 9.90
C THR A 104 -75.44 5.58 10.18
N HIS A 105 -76.04 6.72 10.55
CA HIS A 105 -75.36 7.95 10.98
C HIS A 105 -75.18 7.97 12.51
N ILE A 106 -74.11 8.57 13.02
CA ILE A 106 -74.12 9.25 14.34
C ILE A 106 -73.38 10.60 14.29
N THR A 107 -74.05 11.63 14.84
CA THR A 107 -73.68 13.06 14.98
C THR A 107 -73.73 13.45 16.46
N THR A 108 -72.88 14.31 17.05
CA THR A 108 -71.76 15.14 16.52
C THR A 108 -70.57 15.12 17.53
N ASN A 109 -69.62 16.06 17.71
CA ASN A 109 -69.67 17.52 17.90
C ASN A 109 -68.29 18.20 17.75
N VAL A 110 -68.33 19.51 17.47
CA VAL A 110 -67.16 20.38 17.21
C VAL A 110 -66.62 21.01 18.49
N ALA A 111 -65.29 21.12 18.59
CA ALA A 111 -64.63 22.11 19.45
C ALA A 111 -63.51 22.81 18.66
N THR A 112 -63.76 24.06 18.27
CA THR A 112 -62.84 24.91 17.51
C THR A 112 -61.67 25.40 18.37
N ARG A 113 -60.44 25.32 17.85
CA ARG A 113 -59.37 26.23 18.26
C ARG A 113 -58.52 26.63 17.05
N VAL A 114 -58.56 27.91 16.73
CA VAL A 114 -57.78 28.52 15.64
C VAL A 114 -56.34 28.73 16.12
N SER A 115 -55.36 28.35 15.29
CA SER A 115 -54.00 28.88 15.34
C SER A 115 -53.38 28.80 13.95
N SER A 116 -52.65 29.85 13.57
CA SER A 116 -52.17 30.10 12.21
C SER A 116 -50.96 29.25 11.81
N MET A 117 -50.93 28.80 10.55
CA MET A 117 -49.69 28.33 9.92
C MET A 117 -48.87 29.52 9.38
N PRO A 118 -47.56 29.59 9.64
CA PRO A 118 -46.62 30.33 8.82
C PRO A 118 -46.09 29.44 7.66
N ASN A 119 -45.98 30.01 6.46
CA ASN A 119 -45.42 29.34 5.29
C ASN A 119 -43.93 28.99 5.46
N PRO A 120 -43.41 27.96 4.76
CA PRO A 120 -42.02 27.54 4.87
C PRO A 120 -41.04 28.59 4.31
N VAL A 121 -40.03 28.94 5.11
CA VAL A 121 -38.97 29.88 4.73
C VAL A 121 -37.97 29.19 3.79
N ILE A 122 -37.94 29.63 2.53
CA ILE A 122 -36.89 29.28 1.57
C ILE A 122 -35.59 29.99 2.00
N LYS A 123 -34.60 29.23 2.48
CA LYS A 123 -33.25 29.75 2.73
C LYS A 123 -32.37 29.55 1.48
N THR A 124 -32.25 30.61 0.69
CA THR A 124 -31.21 30.72 -0.36
C THR A 124 -29.85 30.90 0.29
N TYR A 125 -28.89 30.02 -0.03
CA TYR A 125 -27.49 30.19 0.37
C TYR A 125 -26.70 30.85 -0.77
N SER A 126 -26.22 32.07 -0.54
CA SER A 126 -25.33 32.77 -1.48
C SER A 126 -23.94 32.13 -1.50
N THR A 127 -23.39 31.96 -2.69
CA THR A 127 -21.97 31.62 -2.91
C THR A 127 -21.05 32.74 -2.42
N PRO A 128 -20.00 32.46 -1.64
CA PRO A 128 -18.97 33.46 -1.34
C PRO A 128 -18.07 33.70 -2.55
N GLN A 129 -17.87 34.98 -2.90
CA GLN A 129 -16.77 35.40 -3.77
C GLN A 129 -15.44 35.42 -3.00
N PRO A 130 -14.29 35.30 -3.68
CA PRO A 130 -12.98 35.36 -3.03
C PRO A 130 -12.67 36.79 -2.53
N GLU A 131 -12.21 36.90 -1.28
CA GLU A 131 -11.69 38.16 -0.73
C GLU A 131 -10.43 38.62 -1.48
N ARG A 132 -10.38 39.93 -1.71
CA ARG A 132 -9.28 40.64 -2.35
C ARG A 132 -8.40 41.20 -1.25
N LEU A 133 -7.17 40.70 -1.10
CA LEU A 133 -6.21 41.30 -0.18
C LEU A 133 -5.59 42.55 -0.80
N ASP A 134 -5.61 43.66 -0.06
CA ASP A 134 -5.12 44.95 -0.53
C ASP A 134 -3.58 45.06 -0.53
N LEU A 135 -3.09 45.91 -1.44
CA LEU A 135 -1.68 46.21 -1.63
C LEU A 135 -1.16 47.17 -0.56
N VAL A 136 -0.05 46.82 0.08
CA VAL A 136 0.80 47.78 0.81
C VAL A 136 2.14 47.90 0.06
N GLN A 137 2.48 49.12 -0.34
CA GLN A 137 3.76 49.42 -0.99
C GLN A 137 4.87 49.61 0.05
N ALA A 138 6.07 49.08 -0.23
CA ALA A 138 7.31 49.49 0.43
C ALA A 138 8.53 49.31 -0.49
N SER A 139 8.97 50.44 -1.06
CA SER A 139 10.34 50.85 -1.48
C SER A 139 11.42 49.82 -1.90
N ASP A 140 12.08 50.13 -3.00
CA ASP A 140 13.27 49.47 -3.57
C ASP A 140 14.53 49.49 -2.68
N THR A 141 15.27 48.37 -2.65
CA THR A 141 16.72 48.31 -2.97
C THR A 141 17.24 46.86 -2.97
N PRO A 142 18.10 46.45 -3.93
CA PRO A 142 18.66 45.09 -3.96
C PRO A 142 19.94 44.98 -3.13
N ALA A 143 19.86 44.34 -1.96
CA ALA A 143 21.04 43.98 -1.16
C ALA A 143 21.66 42.67 -1.66
N SER A 144 22.93 42.71 -2.07
CA SER A 144 23.70 41.53 -2.45
C SER A 144 24.03 40.65 -1.24
N PHE A 145 23.60 39.39 -1.24
CA PHE A 145 24.08 38.39 -0.27
C PHE A 145 25.00 37.36 -0.94
N SER A 146 26.26 37.74 -1.05
CA SER A 146 27.37 36.80 -1.19
C SER A 146 27.74 36.27 0.21
N ALA A 147 27.26 35.07 0.56
CA ALA A 147 27.76 34.33 1.72
C ALA A 147 27.67 32.81 1.44
N ARG A 148 28.83 32.16 1.29
CA ARG A 148 28.91 30.69 1.35
C ARG A 148 28.53 30.24 2.77
N PRO A 149 27.62 29.27 2.97
CA PRO A 149 27.52 28.58 4.25
C PRO A 149 28.78 27.75 4.49
N ALA A 150 29.13 27.57 5.77
CA ALA A 150 30.35 26.89 6.19
C ALA A 150 30.36 25.40 5.82
N VAL A 151 31.57 24.86 5.61
CA VAL A 151 31.79 23.43 5.40
C VAL A 151 31.43 22.67 6.68
N LEU A 152 30.33 21.92 6.63
CA LEU A 152 30.05 20.86 7.58
C LEU A 152 30.85 19.64 7.13
N THR A 153 31.94 19.33 7.83
CA THR A 153 32.66 18.07 7.66
C THR A 153 31.77 16.94 8.16
N ILE A 154 31.09 16.26 7.24
CA ILE A 154 30.37 15.01 7.52
C ILE A 154 31.41 13.89 7.45
N GLU A 155 31.61 13.15 8.55
CA GLU A 155 32.45 11.96 8.53
C GLU A 155 31.85 10.90 7.59
N LYS A 156 32.61 10.44 6.59
CA LYS A 156 32.20 9.35 5.68
C LYS A 156 31.95 8.08 6.52
N PRO A 157 30.83 7.35 6.34
CA PRO A 157 30.58 6.10 7.06
C PRO A 157 31.60 5.03 6.66
N GLN A 158 32.04 4.21 7.63
CA GLN A 158 33.14 3.26 7.46
C GLN A 158 32.91 2.25 6.31
N LYS A 159 33.84 2.20 5.34
CA LYS A 159 33.93 1.12 4.33
C LYS A 159 34.23 -0.21 5.04
N ASN A 160 33.27 -1.15 5.06
CA ASN A 160 33.54 -2.54 5.46
C ASN A 160 34.34 -3.24 4.35
N THR A 161 35.63 -3.45 4.58
CA THR A 161 36.58 -4.00 3.60
C THR A 161 36.48 -5.53 3.46
N LEU A 162 36.09 -6.00 2.29
CA LEU A 162 36.28 -7.38 1.85
C LEU A 162 37.57 -7.49 1.04
N SER A 163 38.64 -7.97 1.69
CA SER A 163 39.96 -8.13 1.09
C SER A 163 39.98 -9.22 0.01
N HIS A 164 40.39 -8.87 -1.22
CA HIS A 164 40.75 -9.84 -2.26
C HIS A 164 42.04 -9.45 -3.00
N ASN A 165 43.13 -10.13 -2.62
CA ASN A 165 44.38 -10.15 -3.38
C ASN A 165 44.22 -10.91 -4.71
N HIS A 166 44.01 -10.17 -5.79
CA HIS A 166 44.40 -10.55 -7.15
C HIS A 166 45.05 -9.33 -7.79
N ALA A 167 46.08 -9.53 -8.63
CA ALA A 167 46.79 -8.45 -9.32
C ALA A 167 45.79 -7.46 -9.96
N SER A 168 45.64 -6.30 -9.34
CA SER A 168 44.40 -5.53 -9.39
C SER A 168 44.30 -4.79 -10.71
N LYS A 169 43.58 -5.40 -11.66
CA LYS A 169 43.12 -4.71 -12.86
C LYS A 169 42.34 -3.48 -12.41
N LEU A 170 42.91 -2.29 -12.60
CA LEU A 170 42.28 -1.03 -12.25
C LEU A 170 40.91 -0.96 -12.93
N THR A 171 39.86 -0.90 -12.13
CA THR A 171 38.47 -0.78 -12.56
C THR A 171 37.77 0.25 -11.70
N PRO A 172 36.86 1.06 -12.25
CA PRO A 172 35.98 1.89 -11.44
C PRO A 172 35.00 1.04 -10.65
N SER A 173 34.56 1.58 -9.53
CA SER A 173 33.53 1.05 -8.63
C SER A 173 32.40 2.07 -8.48
N PHE A 174 31.31 1.71 -7.78
CA PHE A 174 30.33 2.72 -7.37
C PHE A 174 29.61 2.35 -6.07
N VAL A 175 29.12 3.37 -5.36
CA VAL A 175 28.29 3.24 -4.16
C VAL A 175 26.98 4.00 -4.38
N ILE A 176 25.86 3.37 -4.01
CA ILE A 176 24.52 3.97 -4.04
C ILE A 176 24.16 4.38 -2.61
N TYR A 177 24.07 5.68 -2.36
CA TYR A 177 23.51 6.27 -1.15
C TYR A 177 22.00 6.54 -1.33
N GLN A 178 21.35 7.20 -0.36
CA GLN A 178 19.91 7.48 -0.45
C GLN A 178 19.57 8.56 -1.49
N ASP A 179 20.46 9.53 -1.66
CA ASP A 179 20.29 10.77 -2.40
C ASP A 179 21.41 11.04 -3.43
N GLU A 180 22.42 10.17 -3.51
CA GLU A 180 23.44 10.21 -4.56
C GLU A 180 23.99 8.82 -4.94
N LEU A 181 24.57 8.76 -6.14
CA LEU A 181 25.36 7.67 -6.67
C LEU A 181 26.77 8.20 -6.86
N VAL A 182 27.75 7.64 -6.15
CA VAL A 182 29.16 8.02 -6.27
C VAL A 182 29.87 6.96 -7.11
N VAL A 183 30.49 7.37 -8.22
CA VAL A 183 31.27 6.49 -9.10
C VAL A 183 32.75 6.82 -8.92
N GLU A 184 33.51 5.88 -8.37
CA GLU A 184 34.91 6.06 -7.95
C GLU A 184 35.84 5.46 -9.02
N PHE A 185 36.81 6.25 -9.49
CA PHE A 185 37.81 5.85 -10.48
C PHE A 185 39.21 5.97 -9.88
N PRO A 186 40.04 4.90 -9.85
CA PRO A 186 41.46 5.06 -9.56
C PRO A 186 42.09 6.09 -10.51
N LYS A 187 42.83 7.07 -9.97
CA LYS A 187 43.33 8.24 -10.70
C LYS A 187 44.04 7.89 -12.00
N ALA A 188 44.82 6.81 -12.01
CA ALA A 188 45.56 6.31 -13.18
C ALA A 188 44.66 5.88 -14.37
N ILE A 189 43.36 5.64 -14.17
CA ILE A 189 42.40 5.31 -15.24
C ILE A 189 41.27 6.33 -15.41
N ALA A 190 41.26 7.42 -14.62
CA ALA A 190 40.19 8.43 -14.57
C ALA A 190 40.19 9.39 -15.78
N THR A 191 40.34 8.87 -16.99
CA THR A 191 40.28 9.68 -18.22
C THR A 191 38.83 10.09 -18.53
N THR A 192 38.64 11.23 -19.17
CA THR A 192 37.31 11.71 -19.61
C THR A 192 36.56 10.67 -20.45
N GLN A 193 37.27 9.87 -21.25
CA GLN A 193 36.67 8.80 -22.05
C GLN A 193 36.22 7.61 -21.18
N ASN A 194 37.02 7.20 -20.19
CA ASN A 194 36.65 6.13 -19.26
C ASN A 194 35.48 6.53 -18.36
N ILE A 195 35.49 7.76 -17.84
CA ILE A 195 34.38 8.30 -17.04
C ILE A 195 33.09 8.31 -17.87
N LYS A 196 33.13 8.88 -19.08
CA LYS A 196 31.98 8.85 -20.01
C LYS A 196 31.49 7.45 -20.30
N LYS A 197 32.39 6.49 -20.57
CA LYS A 197 32.04 5.10 -20.87
C LYS A 197 31.35 4.41 -19.68
N ALA A 198 31.96 4.50 -18.49
CA ALA A 198 31.46 3.86 -17.28
C ALA A 198 30.12 4.47 -16.82
N VAL A 199 30.04 5.80 -16.71
CA VAL A 199 28.80 6.48 -16.26
C VAL A 199 27.68 6.31 -17.29
N THR A 200 27.95 6.41 -18.60
CA THR A 200 26.92 6.13 -19.62
C THR A 200 26.38 4.70 -19.51
N ARG A 201 27.27 3.71 -19.33
CA ARG A 201 26.85 2.32 -19.11
C ARG A 201 26.01 2.17 -17.84
N LEU A 202 26.43 2.78 -16.74
CA LEU A 202 25.73 2.69 -15.46
C LEU A 202 24.32 3.29 -15.56
N LEU A 203 24.19 4.49 -16.13
CA LEU A 203 22.93 5.21 -16.26
C LEU A 203 21.96 4.57 -17.27
N LEU A 204 22.46 3.95 -18.35
CA LEU A 204 21.61 3.44 -19.45
C LEU A 204 21.36 1.93 -19.44
N SER A 205 22.00 1.16 -18.56
CA SER A 205 21.74 -0.28 -18.47
C SER A 205 20.36 -0.57 -17.87
N HIS A 206 19.64 -1.55 -18.44
CA HIS A 206 18.32 -1.96 -17.94
C HIS A 206 18.37 -2.57 -16.52
N HIS A 207 19.49 -3.20 -16.17
CA HIS A 207 19.76 -3.75 -14.84
C HIS A 207 20.98 -3.07 -14.22
N LEU A 208 21.12 -3.16 -12.90
CA LEU A 208 22.30 -2.67 -12.20
C LEU A 208 23.56 -3.40 -12.69
N VAL A 209 24.54 -2.63 -13.16
CA VAL A 209 25.80 -3.15 -13.70
C VAL A 209 26.71 -3.55 -12.53
N ARG A 210 27.43 -4.67 -12.66
CA ARG A 210 28.52 -5.00 -11.73
C ARG A 210 29.77 -4.19 -12.07
N ASP A 211 30.43 -3.63 -11.06
CA ASP A 211 31.57 -2.71 -11.10
C ASP A 211 32.62 -3.07 -12.17
N GLY A 212 33.14 -4.30 -12.14
CA GLY A 212 34.12 -4.79 -13.11
C GLY A 212 33.68 -4.83 -14.59
N ASN A 213 32.40 -4.55 -14.90
CA ASN A 213 31.87 -4.43 -16.26
C ASN A 213 31.64 -2.99 -16.72
N LEU A 214 31.84 -1.97 -15.89
CA LEU A 214 31.58 -0.56 -16.25
C LEU A 214 32.36 -0.09 -17.49
N LEU A 215 33.62 -0.51 -17.63
CA LEU A 215 34.45 -0.20 -18.80
C LEU A 215 34.35 -1.22 -19.95
N SER A 216 33.33 -2.09 -19.96
CA SER A 216 33.16 -3.11 -21.01
C SER A 216 32.87 -2.51 -22.40
N ASP A 217 33.36 -3.15 -23.46
CA ASP A 217 33.05 -2.81 -24.87
C ASP A 217 31.80 -3.51 -25.41
N LYS A 218 31.07 -4.28 -24.58
CA LYS A 218 29.80 -4.89 -24.99
C LYS A 218 28.80 -3.79 -25.41
N HIS A 219 27.94 -4.10 -26.38
CA HIS A 219 26.83 -3.23 -26.75
C HIS A 219 25.81 -3.11 -25.59
N LEU A 220 25.09 -1.99 -25.52
CA LEU A 220 24.00 -1.77 -24.56
C LEU A 220 22.65 -1.83 -25.29
N ASP A 221 21.70 -2.57 -24.75
CA ASP A 221 20.33 -2.56 -25.26
C ASP A 221 19.56 -1.36 -24.70
N TYR A 222 19.11 -0.47 -25.59
CA TYR A 222 18.36 0.75 -25.28
C TYR A 222 16.84 0.60 -25.50
N THR A 223 16.34 -0.58 -25.88
CA THR A 223 14.89 -0.81 -26.05
C THR A 223 14.18 -0.73 -24.70
N ASN A 224 14.78 -1.37 -23.69
CA ASN A 224 14.28 -1.44 -22.33
C ASN A 224 14.51 -0.13 -21.56
N ARG A 225 13.73 0.09 -20.50
CA ARG A 225 13.88 1.25 -19.61
C ARG A 225 15.15 1.09 -18.76
N PRO A 226 16.07 2.08 -18.71
CA PRO A 226 17.24 2.00 -17.84
C PRO A 226 16.90 1.91 -16.35
N TYR A 227 17.74 1.23 -15.57
CA TYR A 227 17.58 1.03 -14.13
C TYR A 227 17.48 2.35 -13.34
N PHE A 228 18.24 3.36 -13.78
CA PHE A 228 18.26 4.71 -13.18
C PHE A 228 17.31 5.72 -13.85
N TYR A 229 16.49 5.34 -14.83
CA TYR A 229 15.54 6.28 -15.47
C TYR A 229 14.53 6.80 -14.43
N ARG A 230 14.51 8.13 -14.22
CA ARG A 230 13.81 8.88 -13.15
C ARG A 230 14.41 8.82 -11.74
N LYS A 231 15.42 7.99 -11.49
CA LYS A 231 16.29 8.08 -10.29
C LYS A 231 17.33 9.18 -10.49
N VAL A 232 18.01 9.14 -11.63
CA VAL A 232 18.91 10.20 -12.07
C VAL A 232 18.14 11.11 -13.03
N LEU A 233 18.23 12.41 -12.76
CA LEU A 233 17.68 13.48 -13.59
C LEU A 233 18.83 14.39 -14.01
N ASP A 234 18.76 14.91 -15.23
CA ASP A 234 19.74 15.88 -15.72
C ASP A 234 19.61 17.25 -15.01
N GLU A 235 20.47 18.20 -15.39
CA GLU A 235 20.47 19.56 -14.82
C GLU A 235 19.13 20.30 -15.03
N ASN A 236 18.37 19.92 -16.07
CA ASN A 236 17.04 20.43 -16.40
C ASN A 236 15.90 19.59 -15.78
N LYS A 237 16.24 18.70 -14.84
CA LYS A 237 15.35 17.77 -14.14
C LYS A 237 14.63 16.76 -15.05
N GLN A 238 15.17 16.47 -16.24
CA GLN A 238 14.61 15.48 -17.15
C GLN A 238 15.22 14.09 -16.91
N PRO A 239 14.45 12.99 -17.07
CA PRO A 239 14.97 11.64 -16.88
C PRO A 239 15.84 11.20 -18.06
N ILE A 240 16.99 10.62 -17.74
CA ILE A 240 17.99 10.17 -18.72
C ILE A 240 17.58 8.79 -19.27
N ARG A 241 17.30 8.72 -20.58
CA ARG A 241 16.92 7.48 -21.29
C ARG A 241 17.87 7.08 -22.41
N TYR A 242 18.48 8.07 -23.07
CA TYR A 242 19.20 7.85 -24.32
C TYR A 242 20.67 8.30 -24.24
N PRO A 243 21.57 7.71 -25.06
CA PRO A 243 22.99 8.06 -25.10
C PRO A 243 23.27 9.56 -25.09
N LYS A 244 22.62 10.35 -25.95
CA LYS A 244 22.84 11.80 -26.01
C LYS A 244 22.61 12.48 -24.65
N GLN A 245 21.48 12.20 -23.99
CA GLN A 245 21.15 12.78 -22.68
C GLN A 245 22.19 12.41 -21.62
N ALA A 246 22.64 11.14 -21.61
CA ALA A 246 23.67 10.69 -20.68
C ALA A 246 25.02 11.40 -20.96
N TYR A 247 25.43 11.51 -22.23
CA TYR A 247 26.65 12.22 -22.60
C TYR A 247 26.62 13.71 -22.25
N ASP A 248 25.50 14.40 -22.52
CA ASP A 248 25.31 15.81 -22.21
C ASP A 248 25.39 16.03 -20.68
N TYR A 249 24.66 15.22 -19.90
CA TYR A 249 24.69 15.30 -18.44
C TYR A 249 26.05 14.93 -17.85
N ILE A 250 26.78 13.96 -18.41
CA ILE A 250 28.15 13.66 -17.96
C ILE A 250 29.08 14.84 -18.26
N ASN A 251 28.93 15.55 -19.39
CA ASN A 251 29.70 16.77 -19.63
C ASN A 251 29.41 17.86 -18.58
N TYR A 252 28.16 17.97 -18.12
CA TYR A 252 27.79 18.85 -17.00
C TYR A 252 28.46 18.41 -15.69
N LEU A 253 28.31 17.13 -15.31
CA LEU A 253 28.88 16.55 -14.09
C LEU A 253 30.39 16.73 -14.01
N MET A 254 31.12 16.51 -15.12
CA MET A 254 32.58 16.69 -15.20
C MET A 254 33.08 18.08 -14.78
N ASN A 255 32.21 19.10 -14.82
CA ASN A 255 32.55 20.47 -14.41
C ASN A 255 31.96 20.88 -13.06
N ALA A 256 31.01 20.12 -12.51
CA ALA A 256 30.16 20.54 -11.40
C ALA A 256 30.11 19.57 -10.20
N SER A 257 30.51 18.31 -10.39
CA SER A 257 30.30 17.22 -9.43
C SER A 257 31.36 16.12 -9.56
N VAL A 258 32.60 16.51 -9.84
CA VAL A 258 33.77 15.62 -9.84
C VAL A 258 34.77 16.13 -8.81
N GLU A 259 35.17 15.25 -7.90
CA GLU A 259 36.14 15.54 -6.85
C GLU A 259 37.35 14.61 -6.96
N GLU A 260 38.54 15.14 -6.63
CA GLU A 260 39.75 14.33 -6.51
C GLU A 260 39.99 14.02 -5.04
N VAL A 261 40.02 12.73 -4.70
CA VAL A 261 40.08 12.24 -3.33
C VAL A 261 41.35 11.44 -3.14
N LYS A 262 41.97 11.56 -1.97
CA LYS A 262 43.15 10.79 -1.57
C LYS A 262 42.95 10.22 -0.17
N ASP A 263 43.15 8.92 -0.03
CA ASP A 263 43.04 8.18 1.22
C ASP A 263 44.20 7.18 1.38
N GLU A 264 44.04 6.20 2.28
CA GLU A 264 45.04 5.15 2.53
C GLU A 264 45.15 4.13 1.38
N ASP A 265 44.10 3.97 0.57
CA ASP A 265 44.03 3.03 -0.55
C ASP A 265 44.55 3.63 -1.87
N GLY A 266 44.59 4.96 -1.99
CA GLY A 266 45.25 5.64 -3.10
C GLY A 266 44.72 7.04 -3.46
N GLU A 267 44.85 7.38 -4.75
CA GLU A 267 44.28 8.59 -5.35
C GLU A 267 43.15 8.21 -6.31
N PHE A 268 42.02 8.90 -6.19
CA PHE A 268 40.77 8.60 -6.88
C PHE A 268 40.13 9.87 -7.45
N VAL A 269 39.23 9.65 -8.40
CA VAL A 269 38.31 10.65 -8.94
C VAL A 269 36.89 10.14 -8.66
N GLU A 270 36.17 10.82 -7.78
CA GLU A 270 34.77 10.53 -7.43
C GLU A 270 33.85 11.37 -8.34
N VAL A 271 32.89 10.74 -9.01
CA VAL A 271 31.83 11.40 -9.78
C VAL A 271 30.53 11.29 -9.00
N HIS A 272 30.04 12.41 -8.48
CA HIS A 272 28.83 12.49 -7.67
C HIS A 272 27.61 12.72 -8.55
N ILE A 273 26.65 11.79 -8.51
CA ILE A 273 25.45 11.80 -9.35
C ILE A 273 24.22 11.88 -8.44
N PRO A 274 23.57 13.04 -8.30
CA PRO A 274 22.38 13.19 -7.48
C PRO A 274 21.26 12.20 -7.87
N LEU A 275 20.83 11.41 -6.90
CA LEU A 275 19.65 10.57 -6.99
C LEU A 275 18.46 11.36 -6.45
N HIS A 276 17.54 11.70 -7.33
CA HIS A 276 16.22 12.11 -6.89
C HIS A 276 15.52 10.88 -6.31
N GLU A 277 14.97 10.97 -5.09
CA GLU A 277 14.13 9.91 -4.53
C GLU A 277 12.96 9.60 -5.51
N SER A 278 13.11 8.56 -6.32
CA SER A 278 12.03 7.91 -7.06
C SER A 278 11.56 6.72 -6.24
N GLY A 279 10.27 6.68 -5.94
CA GLY A 279 9.71 5.64 -5.08
C GLY A 279 8.65 6.20 -4.15
N LEU A 280 8.22 5.35 -3.22
CA LEU A 280 7.29 5.74 -2.17
C LEU A 280 7.92 6.79 -1.26
N LYS A 281 7.19 7.88 -1.00
CA LYS A 281 7.59 8.97 -0.08
C LYS A 281 6.63 9.07 1.10
N GLY A 282 7.10 9.71 2.18
CA GLY A 282 6.30 9.99 3.36
C GLY A 282 5.62 8.72 3.94
N PRO A 283 4.35 8.81 4.39
CA PRO A 283 3.64 7.67 4.98
C PRO A 283 3.59 6.42 4.09
N ALA A 284 3.55 6.55 2.77
CA ALA A 284 3.55 5.39 1.87
C ALA A 284 4.85 4.58 1.97
N LYS A 285 6.00 5.23 2.23
CA LYS A 285 7.30 4.58 2.46
C LYS A 285 7.27 3.78 3.77
N THR A 286 6.68 4.35 4.83
CA THR A 286 6.53 3.72 6.16
C THR A 286 5.81 2.38 6.09
N TYR A 287 4.76 2.26 5.28
CA TYR A 287 3.97 1.04 5.18
C TYR A 287 4.51 0.00 4.18
N ARG A 288 5.70 0.20 3.57
CA ARG A 288 6.25 -0.67 2.51
C ARG A 288 6.38 -2.15 2.88
N ALA A 289 6.92 -2.46 4.05
CA ALA A 289 7.07 -3.85 4.48
C ALA A 289 5.71 -4.56 4.65
N ILE A 290 4.75 -3.88 5.29
CA ILE A 290 3.40 -4.39 5.56
C ILE A 290 2.63 -4.60 4.25
N VAL A 291 2.61 -3.59 3.38
CA VAL A 291 1.93 -3.66 2.07
C VAL A 291 2.53 -4.78 1.23
N ASN A 292 3.86 -4.84 1.05
CA ASN A 292 4.50 -5.90 0.26
C ASN A 292 4.17 -7.31 0.78
N THR A 293 4.23 -7.51 2.10
CA THR A 293 3.95 -8.82 2.73
C THR A 293 2.53 -9.29 2.44
N TYR A 294 1.53 -8.45 2.69
CA TYR A 294 0.14 -8.84 2.56
C TYR A 294 -0.38 -8.78 1.12
N ALA A 295 0.08 -7.83 0.31
CA ALA A 295 -0.25 -7.75 -1.11
C ALA A 295 0.22 -9.01 -1.86
N SER A 296 1.44 -9.49 -1.56
CA SER A 296 1.95 -10.77 -2.07
C SER A 296 1.13 -11.97 -1.55
N LYS A 297 0.81 -12.01 -0.25
CA LYS A 297 0.02 -13.10 0.35
C LYS A 297 -1.38 -13.27 -0.26
N PHE A 298 -2.02 -12.17 -0.67
CA PHE A 298 -3.41 -12.13 -1.12
C PHE A 298 -3.59 -11.88 -2.63
N ASP A 299 -2.51 -11.95 -3.42
CA ASP A 299 -2.49 -11.61 -4.86
C ASP A 299 -3.22 -10.28 -5.19
N ILE A 300 -2.85 -9.22 -4.50
CA ILE A 300 -3.28 -7.85 -4.80
C ILE A 300 -2.07 -7.05 -5.26
N ASN A 301 -2.22 -6.25 -6.31
CA ASN A 301 -1.14 -5.38 -6.77
C ASN A 301 -0.84 -4.33 -5.68
N PRO A 302 0.40 -4.20 -5.17
CA PRO A 302 0.74 -3.18 -4.17
C PRO A 302 0.35 -1.75 -4.59
N ALA A 303 0.39 -1.43 -5.89
CA ALA A 303 -0.02 -0.13 -6.41
C ALA A 303 -1.50 0.19 -6.12
N LEU A 304 -2.37 -0.82 -6.21
CA LEU A 304 -3.80 -0.70 -5.87
C LEU A 304 -3.98 -0.51 -4.37
N VAL A 305 -3.22 -1.22 -3.54
CA VAL A 305 -3.26 -1.06 -2.07
C VAL A 305 -2.94 0.37 -1.67
N TYR A 306 -1.83 0.93 -2.19
CA TYR A 306 -1.48 2.33 -1.93
C TYR A 306 -2.51 3.32 -2.45
N ALA A 307 -3.09 3.07 -3.62
CA ALA A 307 -4.12 3.92 -4.20
C ALA A 307 -5.40 3.97 -3.34
N VAL A 308 -5.80 2.82 -2.79
CA VAL A 308 -6.91 2.72 -1.82
C VAL A 308 -6.53 3.44 -0.52
N MET A 309 -5.39 3.13 0.10
CA MET A 309 -4.94 3.77 1.35
C MET A 309 -4.85 5.31 1.24
N GLU A 310 -4.34 5.83 0.13
CA GLU A 310 -4.30 7.28 -0.12
C GLU A 310 -5.72 7.86 -0.28
N THR A 311 -6.59 7.20 -1.05
CA THR A 311 -7.94 7.70 -1.35
C THR A 311 -8.87 7.65 -0.14
N GLU A 312 -8.72 6.63 0.71
CA GLU A 312 -9.55 6.40 1.90
C GLU A 312 -9.17 7.29 3.09
N SER A 313 -7.88 7.41 3.41
CA SER A 313 -7.42 8.07 4.64
C SER A 313 -6.32 9.11 4.45
N GLY A 314 -5.75 9.25 3.25
CA GLY A 314 -4.51 10.00 3.06
C GLY A 314 -3.34 9.44 3.90
N PHE A 315 -3.37 8.13 4.19
CA PHE A 315 -2.47 7.44 5.13
C PHE A 315 -2.60 7.86 6.61
N ASN A 316 -3.76 8.37 7.04
CA ASN A 316 -4.02 8.65 8.45
C ASN A 316 -4.52 7.39 9.21
N PRO A 317 -3.72 6.79 10.12
CA PRO A 317 -4.13 5.59 10.86
C PRO A 317 -5.24 5.85 11.89
N LYS A 318 -5.52 7.11 12.22
CA LYS A 318 -6.59 7.53 13.15
C LYS A 318 -7.85 8.01 12.43
N ALA A 319 -7.95 7.85 11.10
CA ALA A 319 -9.11 8.28 10.34
C ALA A 319 -10.39 7.54 10.77
N VAL A 320 -11.49 8.28 10.94
CA VAL A 320 -12.83 7.75 11.21
C VAL A 320 -13.84 8.50 10.35
N SER A 321 -14.61 7.79 9.53
CA SER A 321 -15.69 8.39 8.74
C SER A 321 -16.97 8.61 9.56
N SER A 322 -17.88 9.43 9.03
CA SER A 322 -19.25 9.56 9.56
C SER A 322 -20.04 8.24 9.53
N SER A 323 -19.67 7.29 8.65
CA SER A 323 -20.24 5.95 8.56
C SER A 323 -19.54 4.90 9.43
N ASN A 324 -18.66 5.32 10.35
CA ASN A 324 -17.83 4.45 11.22
C ASN A 324 -16.87 3.51 10.46
N ALA A 325 -16.37 3.95 9.30
CA ALA A 325 -15.20 3.34 8.66
C ALA A 325 -13.93 3.81 9.38
N ILE A 326 -12.94 2.93 9.57
CA ILE A 326 -11.82 3.14 10.51
C ILE A 326 -10.46 2.84 9.86
N GLY A 327 -9.47 3.69 10.19
CA GLY A 327 -8.05 3.48 9.92
C GLY A 327 -7.63 3.71 8.47
N LEU A 328 -6.44 3.19 8.13
CA LEU A 328 -5.72 3.48 6.88
C LEU A 328 -6.51 3.11 5.60
N MET A 329 -7.25 2.02 5.65
CA MET A 329 -8.06 1.50 4.55
C MET A 329 -9.57 1.67 4.80
N GLN A 330 -9.97 2.51 5.77
CA GLN A 330 -11.38 2.83 6.10
C GLN A 330 -12.29 1.60 6.14
N LEU A 331 -11.97 0.66 7.04
CA LEU A 331 -12.75 -0.56 7.22
C LEU A 331 -13.89 -0.36 8.20
N LYS A 332 -15.08 -0.85 7.84
CA LYS A 332 -16.21 -0.97 8.77
C LYS A 332 -16.19 -2.37 9.43
N PRO A 333 -16.28 -2.48 10.77
CA PRO A 333 -16.28 -3.77 11.47
C PRO A 333 -17.40 -4.72 11.00
N ASP A 334 -18.62 -4.21 10.88
CA ASP A 334 -19.86 -4.96 10.62
C ASP A 334 -20.00 -5.55 9.22
N THR A 335 -19.10 -5.19 8.30
CA THR A 335 -19.16 -5.49 6.87
C THR A 335 -17.83 -6.05 6.40
N ALA A 336 -16.90 -5.23 5.91
CA ALA A 336 -15.60 -5.70 5.41
C ALA A 336 -14.79 -6.45 6.49
N GLY A 337 -14.84 -5.98 7.75
CA GLY A 337 -14.17 -6.65 8.86
C GLY A 337 -14.77 -8.02 9.18
N LYS A 338 -16.10 -8.13 9.18
CA LYS A 338 -16.86 -9.36 9.39
C LYS A 338 -16.63 -10.36 8.26
N ASP A 339 -16.64 -9.93 7.00
CA ASP A 339 -16.36 -10.78 5.84
C ASP A 339 -14.94 -11.38 5.92
N VAL A 340 -13.93 -10.58 6.25
CA VAL A 340 -12.55 -11.09 6.42
C VAL A 340 -12.45 -12.05 7.60
N TYR A 341 -13.08 -11.75 8.73
CA TYR A 341 -13.16 -12.67 9.87
C TYR A 341 -13.78 -14.01 9.46
N GLN A 342 -14.93 -13.98 8.80
CA GLN A 342 -15.69 -15.17 8.43
C GLN A 342 -15.01 -16.02 7.35
N TYR A 343 -14.55 -15.41 6.25
CA TYR A 343 -14.11 -16.13 5.05
C TYR A 343 -12.59 -16.31 4.92
N ILE A 344 -11.78 -15.44 5.54
CA ILE A 344 -10.31 -15.52 5.49
C ILE A 344 -9.73 -16.04 6.81
N ASP A 345 -10.17 -15.49 7.94
CA ASP A 345 -9.64 -15.86 9.26
C ASP A 345 -10.40 -17.03 9.92
N GLN A 346 -11.50 -17.49 9.30
CA GLN A 346 -12.39 -18.57 9.78
C GLN A 346 -12.84 -18.37 11.24
N LYS A 347 -13.08 -17.11 11.60
CA LYS A 347 -13.35 -16.63 12.96
C LYS A 347 -14.75 -16.02 13.05
N PRO A 348 -15.56 -16.35 14.08
CA PRO A 348 -16.86 -15.72 14.28
C PRO A 348 -16.74 -14.26 14.74
N GLY A 349 -17.80 -13.48 14.47
CA GLY A 349 -17.91 -12.09 14.91
C GLY A 349 -17.25 -11.10 13.94
N GLN A 350 -16.68 -10.03 14.49
CA GLN A 350 -16.08 -8.91 13.75
C GLN A 350 -14.89 -8.33 14.53
N PRO A 351 -13.94 -7.63 13.88
CA PRO A 351 -12.87 -6.93 14.56
C PRO A 351 -13.38 -5.83 15.49
N SER A 352 -12.63 -5.54 16.55
CA SER A 352 -12.92 -4.37 17.40
C SER A 352 -12.49 -3.07 16.70
N LYS A 353 -12.99 -1.91 17.17
CA LYS A 353 -12.48 -0.61 16.70
C LYS A 353 -10.97 -0.46 16.93
N TRP A 354 -10.46 -1.01 18.03
CA TRP A 354 -9.04 -1.00 18.38
C TRP A 354 -8.19 -1.83 17.40
N ASP A 355 -8.70 -2.99 16.95
CA ASP A 355 -8.03 -3.78 15.90
C ASP A 355 -7.93 -3.02 14.57
N LEU A 356 -8.86 -2.11 14.28
CA LEU A 356 -8.85 -1.31 13.05
C LEU A 356 -8.05 0.00 13.16
N PHE A 357 -7.68 0.44 14.36
CA PHE A 357 -6.72 1.54 14.54
C PHE A 357 -5.25 1.06 14.50
N ASP A 358 -5.02 -0.24 14.73
CA ASP A 358 -3.71 -0.84 14.49
C ASP A 358 -3.40 -0.86 12.99
N SER A 359 -2.26 -0.28 12.61
CA SER A 359 -1.92 -0.07 11.19
C SER A 359 -1.70 -1.38 10.44
N GLU A 360 -1.10 -2.39 11.07
CA GLU A 360 -0.80 -3.66 10.40
C GLU A 360 -2.08 -4.48 10.20
N LYS A 361 -2.88 -4.63 11.26
CA LYS A 361 -4.19 -5.32 11.20
C LYS A 361 -5.11 -4.65 10.19
N ASN A 362 -5.17 -3.32 10.15
CA ASN A 362 -6.00 -2.57 9.20
C ASN A 362 -5.56 -2.80 7.75
N ILE A 363 -4.25 -2.67 7.45
CA ILE A 363 -3.73 -2.92 6.10
C ILE A 363 -3.96 -4.37 5.68
N ARG A 364 -3.60 -5.35 6.52
CA ARG A 364 -3.83 -6.78 6.24
C ARG A 364 -5.29 -7.03 5.86
N MET A 365 -6.22 -6.51 6.64
CA MET A 365 -7.65 -6.76 6.51
C MET A 365 -8.24 -6.06 5.28
N GLY A 366 -7.77 -4.86 4.93
CA GLY A 366 -8.22 -4.18 3.72
C GLY A 366 -7.70 -4.85 2.45
N ILE A 367 -6.48 -5.38 2.47
CA ILE A 367 -5.94 -6.20 1.37
C ILE A 367 -6.71 -7.53 1.29
N ALA A 368 -6.99 -8.19 2.41
CA ALA A 368 -7.80 -9.41 2.44
C ALA A 368 -9.22 -9.18 1.90
N TYR A 369 -9.83 -8.02 2.18
CA TYR A 369 -11.14 -7.67 1.62
C TYR A 369 -11.07 -7.36 0.11
N LEU A 370 -10.02 -6.69 -0.37
CA LEU A 370 -9.77 -6.55 -1.81
C LEU A 370 -9.60 -7.92 -2.50
N SER A 371 -8.99 -8.90 -1.82
CA SER A 371 -8.89 -10.29 -2.30
C SER A 371 -10.26 -10.96 -2.38
N LEU A 372 -11.07 -10.94 -1.31
CA LEU A 372 -12.43 -11.50 -1.33
C LEU A 372 -13.27 -10.90 -2.48
N LEU A 373 -13.19 -9.57 -2.67
CA LEU A 373 -13.84 -8.90 -3.80
C LEU A 373 -13.33 -9.42 -5.15
N LYS A 374 -12.02 -9.45 -5.39
CA LYS A 374 -11.41 -9.78 -6.70
C LYS A 374 -11.49 -11.27 -7.05
N HIS A 375 -11.18 -12.13 -6.09
CA HIS A 375 -10.82 -13.53 -6.30
C HIS A 375 -11.91 -14.52 -5.93
N ASP A 376 -12.84 -14.13 -5.04
CA ASP A 376 -14.00 -14.94 -4.69
C ASP A 376 -15.27 -14.37 -5.33
N TYR A 377 -15.73 -13.21 -4.88
CA TYR A 377 -17.00 -12.65 -5.30
C TYR A 377 -17.02 -12.27 -6.80
N LEU A 378 -15.96 -11.63 -7.31
CA LEU A 378 -15.90 -11.18 -8.71
C LEU A 378 -15.06 -12.12 -9.60
N SER A 379 -14.79 -13.34 -9.11
CA SER A 379 -13.99 -14.39 -9.78
C SER A 379 -14.35 -14.60 -11.25
N ASP A 380 -15.65 -14.76 -11.54
CA ASP A 380 -16.19 -15.06 -12.87
C ASP A 380 -16.11 -13.91 -13.90
N ILE A 381 -15.68 -12.70 -13.50
CA ILE A 381 -15.40 -11.62 -14.45
C ILE A 381 -14.11 -11.95 -15.21
N ARG A 382 -14.18 -12.12 -16.52
CA ARG A 382 -13.08 -12.67 -17.35
C ARG A 382 -12.03 -11.65 -17.77
N ASN A 383 -12.37 -10.36 -17.81
CA ASN A 383 -11.46 -9.31 -18.24
C ASN A 383 -10.89 -8.57 -17.02
N ASP A 384 -9.58 -8.62 -16.82
CA ASP A 384 -8.93 -8.10 -15.61
C ASP A 384 -9.18 -6.61 -15.39
N LYS A 385 -9.20 -5.80 -16.46
CA LYS A 385 -9.49 -4.36 -16.34
C LYS A 385 -10.93 -4.13 -15.87
N ILE A 386 -11.89 -4.93 -16.36
CA ILE A 386 -13.29 -4.89 -15.88
C ILE A 386 -13.37 -5.35 -14.43
N LYS A 387 -12.75 -6.49 -14.10
CA LYS A 387 -12.71 -7.04 -12.73
C LYS A 387 -12.18 -6.00 -11.75
N GLN A 388 -11.02 -5.42 -12.04
CA GLN A 388 -10.37 -4.38 -11.25
C GLN A 388 -11.26 -3.14 -11.03
N MET A 389 -11.87 -2.59 -12.09
CA MET A 389 -12.78 -1.43 -11.93
C MET A 389 -14.01 -1.76 -11.09
N VAL A 390 -14.56 -2.98 -11.21
CA VAL A 390 -15.69 -3.45 -10.41
C VAL A 390 -15.27 -3.70 -8.95
N THR A 391 -14.10 -4.29 -8.70
CA THR A 391 -13.49 -4.44 -7.36
C THR A 391 -13.31 -3.09 -6.68
N ILE A 392 -12.66 -2.12 -7.34
CA ILE A 392 -12.46 -0.75 -6.82
C ILE A 392 -13.81 -0.09 -6.49
N SER A 393 -14.78 -0.18 -7.39
CA SER A 393 -16.10 0.43 -7.17
C SER A 393 -16.87 -0.26 -6.04
N SER A 394 -16.73 -1.59 -5.91
CA SER A 394 -17.40 -2.38 -4.88
C SER A 394 -16.79 -2.20 -3.49
N TYR A 395 -15.50 -1.85 -3.40
CA TYR A 395 -14.83 -1.53 -2.14
C TYR A 395 -15.48 -0.33 -1.44
N ASN A 396 -15.74 0.76 -2.18
CA ASN A 396 -16.41 1.96 -1.65
C ASN A 396 -17.94 1.87 -1.70
N GLY A 397 -18.52 1.43 -2.82
CA GLY A 397 -19.97 1.47 -3.03
C GLY A 397 -20.74 0.26 -2.51
N GLY A 398 -20.05 -0.83 -2.16
CA GLY A 398 -20.61 -2.15 -1.91
C GLY A 398 -20.84 -2.96 -3.18
N ILE A 399 -20.69 -4.29 -3.11
CA ILE A 399 -20.80 -5.16 -4.31
C ILE A 399 -22.22 -5.18 -4.92
N LYS A 400 -23.26 -5.16 -4.09
CA LYS A 400 -24.66 -5.27 -4.50
C LYS A 400 -25.13 -4.08 -5.35
N THR A 401 -24.78 -2.86 -4.96
CA THR A 401 -25.10 -1.62 -5.68
C THR A 401 -24.39 -1.55 -7.03
N VAL A 402 -23.12 -1.95 -7.07
CA VAL A 402 -22.27 -1.96 -8.26
C VAL A 402 -22.73 -3.01 -9.27
N LEU A 403 -22.95 -4.27 -8.84
CA LEU A 403 -23.50 -5.31 -9.71
C LEU A 403 -24.92 -4.99 -10.19
N GLY A 404 -25.73 -4.30 -9.36
CA GLY A 404 -27.07 -3.85 -9.70
C GLY A 404 -27.16 -2.97 -10.95
N LEU A 405 -26.09 -2.23 -11.29
CA LEU A 405 -26.00 -1.46 -12.55
C LEU A 405 -25.98 -2.35 -13.80
N PHE A 406 -25.51 -3.58 -13.65
CA PHE A 406 -25.33 -4.53 -14.76
C PHE A 406 -26.44 -5.58 -14.82
N GLY A 407 -27.03 -5.99 -13.69
CA GLY A 407 -28.14 -6.94 -13.70
C GLY A 407 -28.92 -7.03 -12.39
N LYS A 408 -30.14 -7.57 -12.46
CA LYS A 408 -31.03 -7.79 -11.29
C LYS A 408 -30.56 -8.89 -10.33
N THR A 409 -29.60 -9.72 -10.76
CA THR A 409 -28.99 -10.80 -9.97
C THR A 409 -27.49 -10.85 -10.28
N PRO A 410 -26.63 -11.41 -9.38
CA PRO A 410 -25.19 -11.55 -9.62
C PRO A 410 -24.86 -12.19 -10.97
N ASP A 411 -25.44 -13.34 -11.29
CA ASP A 411 -25.16 -14.08 -12.54
C ASP A 411 -25.49 -13.24 -13.79
N LYS A 412 -26.62 -12.52 -13.77
CA LYS A 412 -27.04 -11.65 -14.88
C LYS A 412 -26.12 -10.43 -15.00
N ALA A 413 -25.65 -9.88 -13.88
CA ALA A 413 -24.68 -8.79 -13.85
C ALA A 413 -23.33 -9.23 -14.44
N ILE A 414 -22.77 -10.34 -13.97
CA ILE A 414 -21.51 -10.92 -14.43
C ILE A 414 -21.59 -11.33 -15.91
N ALA A 415 -22.67 -12.01 -16.32
CA ALA A 415 -22.90 -12.37 -17.71
C ALA A 415 -23.03 -11.14 -18.62
N ARG A 416 -23.48 -9.98 -18.13
CA ARG A 416 -23.44 -8.72 -18.89
C ARG A 416 -22.05 -8.10 -18.89
N LEU A 417 -21.37 -8.04 -17.76
CA LEU A 417 -20.00 -7.52 -17.64
C LEU A 417 -19.03 -8.23 -18.60
N ASN A 418 -19.13 -9.56 -18.70
CA ASN A 418 -18.35 -10.39 -19.62
C ASN A 418 -18.67 -10.20 -21.12
N ARG A 419 -19.69 -9.40 -21.46
CA ARG A 419 -20.05 -9.03 -22.85
C ARG A 419 -19.74 -7.57 -23.18
N LEU A 420 -19.31 -6.77 -22.21
CA LEU A 420 -18.97 -5.35 -22.38
C LEU A 420 -17.47 -5.15 -22.57
N ASN A 421 -17.07 -4.07 -23.24
CA ASN A 421 -15.68 -3.63 -23.24
C ASN A 421 -15.38 -2.74 -22.01
N PRO A 422 -14.10 -2.60 -21.60
CA PRO A 422 -13.74 -1.81 -20.42
C PRO A 422 -14.22 -0.35 -20.45
N LYS A 423 -14.25 0.30 -21.63
CA LYS A 423 -14.69 1.69 -21.77
C LYS A 423 -16.20 1.86 -21.50
N GLN A 424 -17.01 0.85 -21.83
CA GLN A 424 -18.44 0.82 -21.48
C GLN A 424 -18.63 0.65 -19.97
N VAL A 425 -17.92 -0.31 -19.36
CA VAL A 425 -18.00 -0.56 -17.90
C VAL A 425 -17.57 0.67 -17.11
N TYR A 426 -16.42 1.27 -17.47
CA TYR A 426 -15.95 2.52 -16.86
C TYR A 426 -17.03 3.62 -16.90
N ARG A 427 -17.69 3.82 -18.05
CA ARG A 427 -18.75 4.82 -18.19
C ARG A 427 -19.96 4.52 -17.31
N THR A 428 -20.41 3.27 -17.23
CA THR A 428 -21.52 2.89 -16.34
C THR A 428 -21.15 3.15 -14.87
N LEU A 429 -19.97 2.71 -14.41
CA LEU A 429 -19.52 2.97 -13.04
C LEU A 429 -19.36 4.47 -12.77
N ARG A 430 -18.77 5.22 -13.70
CA ARG A 430 -18.41 6.65 -13.54
C ARG A 430 -19.59 7.62 -13.64
N TYR A 431 -20.69 7.24 -14.30
CA TYR A 431 -21.82 8.13 -14.60
C TYR A 431 -23.21 7.60 -14.19
N GLN A 432 -23.38 6.29 -13.97
CA GLN A 432 -24.70 5.69 -13.67
C GLN A 432 -24.84 5.16 -12.24
N HIS A 433 -23.76 5.10 -11.45
CA HIS A 433 -23.86 4.72 -10.04
C HIS A 433 -24.56 5.81 -9.21
N GLN A 434 -25.50 5.41 -8.35
CA GLN A 434 -26.33 6.34 -7.57
C GLN A 434 -25.52 7.28 -6.65
N SER A 435 -24.47 6.78 -6.00
CA SER A 435 -23.60 7.59 -5.14
C SER A 435 -22.56 8.38 -5.94
N ASP A 436 -22.59 9.69 -5.80
CA ASP A 436 -21.58 10.65 -6.28
C ASP A 436 -20.17 10.31 -5.80
N GLU A 437 -20.06 9.82 -4.57
CA GLU A 437 -18.80 9.45 -3.95
C GLU A 437 -18.15 8.30 -4.70
N THR A 438 -18.86 7.18 -4.89
CA THR A 438 -18.37 6.01 -5.62
C THR A 438 -18.05 6.33 -7.08
N ARG A 439 -18.85 7.21 -7.73
CA ARG A 439 -18.52 7.70 -9.09
C ARG A 439 -17.17 8.42 -9.12
N ARG A 440 -16.83 9.21 -8.11
CA ARG A 440 -15.54 9.91 -7.99
C ARG A 440 -14.42 8.99 -7.50
N TYR A 441 -14.73 8.02 -6.66
CA TYR A 441 -13.80 7.10 -6.02
C TYR A 441 -13.01 6.27 -7.05
N LEU A 442 -13.70 5.63 -7.99
CA LEU A 442 -13.07 4.85 -9.07
C LEU A 442 -12.00 5.66 -9.82
N ASP A 443 -12.33 6.92 -10.13
CA ASP A 443 -11.48 7.84 -10.88
C ASP A 443 -10.27 8.31 -10.06
N LYS A 444 -10.44 8.55 -8.74
CA LYS A 444 -9.34 8.82 -7.81
C LYS A 444 -8.38 7.62 -7.69
N VAL A 445 -8.91 6.43 -7.40
CA VAL A 445 -8.10 5.22 -7.19
C VAL A 445 -7.34 4.84 -8.46
N LEU A 446 -7.96 4.85 -9.64
CA LEU A 446 -7.25 4.53 -10.89
C LEU A 446 -6.09 5.51 -11.20
N ARG A 447 -6.25 6.81 -10.89
CA ARG A 447 -5.17 7.79 -11.05
C ARG A 447 -4.05 7.60 -10.02
N ALA A 448 -4.42 7.38 -8.75
CA ALA A 448 -3.46 7.09 -7.70
C ALA A 448 -2.71 5.78 -7.97
N GLU A 449 -3.38 4.74 -8.44
CA GLU A 449 -2.77 3.45 -8.80
C GLU A 449 -1.81 3.62 -9.98
N SER A 450 -2.17 4.37 -11.01
CA SER A 450 -1.25 4.66 -12.11
C SER A 450 0.01 5.42 -11.65
N ARG A 451 -0.10 6.29 -10.62
CA ARG A 451 1.05 6.95 -9.99
C ARG A 451 1.84 5.96 -9.14
N TYR A 452 1.21 5.17 -8.28
CA TYR A 452 1.89 4.21 -7.43
C TYR A 452 2.56 3.08 -8.21
N LYS A 453 1.97 2.63 -9.32
CA LYS A 453 2.63 1.72 -10.24
C LYS A 453 3.92 2.34 -10.76
N ALA A 454 3.89 3.59 -11.23
CA ALA A 454 5.10 4.28 -11.64
C ALA A 454 6.11 4.51 -10.49
N LEU A 455 5.69 4.58 -9.22
CA LEU A 455 6.62 4.67 -8.08
C LEU A 455 7.16 3.30 -7.63
N LEU A 456 6.47 2.21 -7.93
CA LEU A 456 6.84 0.85 -7.54
C LEU A 456 7.64 0.12 -8.61
N ASP A 457 7.33 0.36 -9.89
CA ASP A 457 8.16 -0.04 -11.04
C ASP A 457 9.53 0.68 -11.02
N ASP A 458 9.70 1.67 -10.13
CA ASP A 458 10.93 2.44 -9.89
C ASP A 458 11.71 1.95 -8.64
N ALA A 459 11.15 1.09 -7.79
CA ALA A 459 11.61 0.87 -6.40
C ALA A 459 12.03 -0.56 -6.04
#